data_AF-A0AAF0TP52-F1
#
_entry.id   AF-A0AAF0TP52-F1
#
_cell.length_a   1.000
_cell.length_b   1.000
_cell.length_c   1.000
_cell.angle_alpha   90.00
_cell.angle_beta   90.00
_cell.angle_gamma   90.00
#
_symmetry.space_group_name_H-M   'P 1'
#
loop_
_entity.id
_entity.type
_entity.pdbx_description
1 polymer ?
#
loop_
_entity_poly.entity_id
_entity_poly.type
_entity_poly.pdbx_seq_one_letter_code
_entity_poly.pdbx_strand_id
1 'polypeptide(L)'
;MAFSISLPDFVHPQLRHVVAKMSLFDTILFYVVHLVDKFDLWHRLPVLLGAAYLGIRRHLHQRYNLLHVGKVNGKKYDTEEFTYRTADGTCNHPVDHLVGSQGTFFGRNMLPSTSSYALLEPHPVTVATKLLERRKYTDCGGQFNMIACAWVQFMIHDWNDHMEDTEQVELRAPQDVAAGCPLKSFKFLKTKKLPTGSPDMKFGHLNSRTPWWDGSVIYGNNEEGMIRVRRFKDGKLRVSGDGLLEHDDKGIPISGDVRNYWAGYSLLQALFVKEHNAICDMLKEHYPEFDDEKVYRHARLITSAVIAKIHTIDWTLELVKTDTLMAGMRINWYGLLGKKVKDLLGPKFGPVLSGLVGLKKPRDHGTPYSLTEEFVSVYRMHSLLPDTIALRDLKSTTSEDKSLPIQDEIPMREMIGKEGEKNLSKIGMEQMLVSMGHQSCGAATLWNFPSWMRNLVPHDIDGDDRLDLIDMAALDSMFYPSGLLLHIVFILYI
;
A
#
# COMPACT_ATOMS: atom_id res chain seq x y z
N MET A 1 -33.52 -24.81 -16.36
CA MET A 1 -32.87 -26.09 -16.02
C MET A 1 -31.37 -25.85 -15.94
N ALA A 2 -30.82 -25.77 -14.72
CA ALA A 2 -29.40 -25.57 -14.51
C ALA A 2 -28.68 -26.92 -14.70
N PHE A 3 -27.87 -27.03 -15.75
CA PHE A 3 -26.93 -28.14 -15.90
C PHE A 3 -25.80 -27.94 -14.88
N SER A 4 -25.98 -28.45 -13.66
CA SER A 4 -24.93 -28.53 -12.67
C SER A 4 -24.13 -29.81 -12.92
N ILE A 5 -23.01 -29.70 -13.63
CA ILE A 5 -21.94 -30.71 -13.55
C ILE A 5 -21.24 -30.47 -12.21
N SER A 6 -21.93 -30.66 -11.09
CA SER A 6 -21.25 -30.66 -9.81
C SER A 6 -20.62 -32.04 -9.63
N LEU A 7 -19.30 -32.08 -9.56
CA LEU A 7 -18.55 -33.19 -8.96
C LEU A 7 -18.43 -32.88 -7.45
N PRO A 8 -19.44 -33.17 -6.61
CA PRO A 8 -19.47 -32.73 -5.22
C PRO A 8 -18.22 -33.21 -4.45
N ASP A 9 -17.70 -34.39 -4.75
CA ASP A 9 -16.51 -34.95 -4.09
C ASP A 9 -15.20 -34.29 -4.56
N PHE A 10 -15.21 -33.62 -5.72
CA PHE A 10 -14.04 -32.89 -6.22
C PHE A 10 -13.92 -31.50 -5.60
N VAL A 11 -15.00 -30.85 -5.19
CA VAL A 11 -14.95 -29.48 -4.64
C VAL A 11 -14.85 -29.50 -3.13
N HIS A 12 -13.88 -28.77 -2.56
CA HIS A 12 -13.80 -28.58 -1.12
C HIS A 12 -15.15 -28.13 -0.53
N PRO A 13 -15.68 -28.75 0.55
CA PRO A 13 -17.03 -28.50 1.04
C PRO A 13 -17.35 -27.02 1.29
N GLN A 14 -16.38 -26.26 1.82
CA GLN A 14 -16.56 -24.82 2.09
C GLN A 14 -16.72 -23.97 0.82
N LEU A 15 -16.26 -24.44 -0.34
CA LEU A 15 -16.33 -23.69 -1.60
C LEU A 15 -17.59 -24.01 -2.43
N ARG A 16 -18.30 -25.10 -2.10
CA ARG A 16 -19.46 -25.58 -2.86
C ARG A 16 -20.54 -24.51 -3.05
N HIS A 17 -20.79 -23.70 -2.02
CA HIS A 17 -21.80 -22.65 -2.06
C HIS A 17 -21.47 -21.51 -3.03
N VAL A 18 -20.19 -21.16 -3.20
CA VAL A 18 -19.75 -20.13 -4.16
C VAL A 18 -19.81 -20.70 -5.57
N VAL A 19 -19.30 -21.92 -5.77
CA VAL A 19 -19.29 -22.60 -7.07
C VAL A 19 -20.71 -22.77 -7.61
N ALA A 20 -21.69 -23.06 -6.75
CA ALA A 20 -23.09 -23.18 -7.14
C ALA A 20 -23.71 -21.88 -7.70
N LYS A 21 -23.11 -20.72 -7.43
CA LYS A 21 -23.53 -19.41 -7.96
C LYS A 21 -22.76 -18.99 -9.21
N MET A 22 -21.75 -19.75 -9.63
CA MET A 22 -20.92 -19.42 -10.78
C MET A 22 -21.64 -19.72 -12.11
N SER A 23 -21.28 -18.97 -13.15
CA SER A 23 -21.65 -19.35 -14.52
C SER A 23 -21.00 -20.70 -14.90
N LEU A 24 -21.52 -21.39 -15.92
CA LEU A 24 -20.92 -22.66 -16.40
C LEU A 24 -19.44 -22.47 -16.79
N PHE A 25 -19.13 -21.37 -17.48
CA PHE A 25 -17.77 -21.05 -17.88
C PHE A 25 -16.85 -20.83 -16.67
N ASP A 26 -17.29 -20.01 -15.71
CA ASP A 26 -16.49 -19.73 -14.51
C ASP A 26 -16.36 -20.99 -13.62
N THR A 27 -17.35 -21.88 -13.63
CA THR A 27 -17.28 -23.18 -12.93
C THR A 27 -16.17 -24.07 -13.51
N ILE A 28 -16.05 -24.14 -14.84
CA ILE A 28 -14.97 -24.88 -15.52
C ILE A 28 -13.61 -24.26 -15.14
N LEU A 29 -13.50 -22.93 -15.21
CA LEU A 29 -12.29 -22.21 -14.81
C LEU A 29 -11.91 -22.48 -13.34
N PHE A 30 -12.90 -22.48 -12.45
CA PHE A 30 -12.70 -22.82 -11.05
C PHE A 30 -12.19 -24.25 -10.89
N TYR A 31 -12.72 -25.23 -11.62
CA TYR A 31 -12.21 -26.61 -11.56
C TYR A 31 -10.76 -26.74 -12.01
N VAL A 32 -10.34 -25.98 -13.04
CA VAL A 32 -8.94 -25.93 -13.45
C VAL A 32 -8.06 -25.38 -12.31
N VAL A 33 -8.41 -24.23 -11.73
CA VAL A 33 -7.67 -23.63 -10.61
C VAL A 33 -7.65 -24.58 -9.41
N HIS A 34 -8.81 -25.11 -9.02
CA HIS A 34 -8.94 -25.98 -7.85
C HIS A 34 -8.18 -27.30 -8.01
N LEU A 35 -8.09 -27.85 -9.22
CA LEU A 35 -7.26 -29.02 -9.51
C LEU A 35 -5.79 -28.71 -9.21
N VAL A 36 -5.29 -27.60 -9.74
CA VAL A 36 -3.90 -27.17 -9.53
C VAL A 36 -3.63 -26.88 -8.05
N ASP A 37 -4.59 -26.27 -7.34
CA ASP A 37 -4.50 -25.96 -5.91
C ASP A 37 -4.40 -27.22 -5.05
N LYS A 38 -5.19 -28.26 -5.35
CA LYS A 38 -5.17 -29.52 -4.59
C LYS A 38 -3.82 -30.23 -4.60
N PHE A 39 -3.00 -29.99 -5.62
CA PHE A 39 -1.66 -30.55 -5.73
C PHE A 39 -0.56 -29.55 -5.33
N ASP A 40 -0.91 -28.33 -4.93
CA ASP A 40 0.03 -27.24 -4.61
C ASP A 40 1.07 -27.00 -5.73
N LEU A 41 0.61 -26.98 -6.99
CA LEU A 41 1.49 -26.97 -8.15
C LEU A 41 1.72 -25.60 -8.78
N TRP A 42 0.83 -24.62 -8.60
CA TRP A 42 0.78 -23.43 -9.46
C TRP A 42 2.11 -22.66 -9.54
N HIS A 43 2.84 -22.53 -8.41
CA HIS A 43 4.11 -21.83 -8.30
C HIS A 43 5.30 -22.64 -8.84
N ARG A 44 5.11 -23.94 -9.07
CA ARG A 44 6.11 -24.87 -9.63
C ARG A 44 5.87 -25.17 -11.11
N LEU A 45 4.76 -24.69 -11.68
CA LEU A 45 4.50 -24.84 -13.11
C LEU A 45 5.48 -24.00 -13.94
N PRO A 46 5.79 -24.41 -15.19
CA PRO A 46 6.46 -23.55 -16.14
C PRO A 46 5.77 -22.19 -16.26
N VAL A 47 6.55 -21.13 -16.44
CA VAL A 47 6.12 -19.72 -16.36
C VAL A 47 4.80 -19.43 -17.08
N LEU A 48 4.63 -19.92 -18.32
CA LEU A 48 3.42 -19.65 -19.11
C LEU A 48 2.17 -20.33 -18.52
N LEU A 49 2.31 -21.53 -17.96
CA LEU A 49 1.22 -22.24 -17.30
C LEU A 49 0.89 -21.61 -15.94
N GLY A 50 1.92 -21.20 -15.19
CA GLY A 50 1.74 -20.43 -13.96
C GLY A 50 1.04 -19.09 -14.21
N ALA A 51 1.45 -18.35 -15.25
CA ALA A 51 0.83 -17.10 -15.65
C ALA A 51 -0.62 -17.29 -16.13
N ALA A 52 -0.91 -18.38 -16.86
CA ALA A 52 -2.27 -18.73 -17.25
C ALA A 52 -3.15 -19.03 -16.03
N TYR A 53 -2.64 -19.81 -15.07
CA TYR A 53 -3.31 -20.06 -13.79
C TYR A 53 -3.64 -18.75 -13.06
N LEU A 54 -2.66 -17.84 -12.93
CA LEU A 54 -2.87 -16.53 -12.30
C LEU A 54 -3.90 -15.68 -13.04
N GLY A 55 -3.88 -15.70 -14.38
CA GLY A 55 -4.86 -15.01 -15.22
C GLY A 55 -6.29 -15.50 -15.00
N ILE A 56 -6.48 -16.83 -14.91
CA ILE A 56 -7.77 -17.45 -14.62
C ILE A 56 -8.22 -17.10 -13.19
N ARG A 57 -7.33 -17.26 -12.21
CA ARG A 57 -7.63 -16.96 -10.80
C ARG A 57 -8.01 -15.50 -10.60
N ARG A 58 -7.29 -14.57 -11.25
CA ARG A 58 -7.62 -13.13 -11.26
C ARG A 58 -9.00 -12.85 -11.85
N HIS A 59 -9.35 -13.47 -12.97
CA HIS A 59 -10.69 -13.33 -13.58
C HIS A 59 -11.80 -13.77 -12.61
N LEU A 60 -11.61 -14.90 -11.92
CA LEU A 60 -12.56 -15.37 -10.91
C LEU A 60 -12.68 -14.37 -9.74
N HIS A 61 -11.56 -13.85 -9.23
CA HIS A 61 -11.60 -12.83 -8.17
C HIS A 61 -12.27 -11.53 -8.62
N GLN A 62 -12.02 -11.06 -9.85
CA GLN A 62 -12.69 -9.87 -10.40
C GLN A 62 -14.21 -10.05 -10.49
N ARG A 63 -14.71 -11.29 -10.67
CA ARG A 63 -16.14 -11.57 -10.74
C ARG A 63 -16.82 -11.78 -9.40
N TYR A 64 -16.14 -12.41 -8.46
CA TYR A 64 -16.77 -12.93 -7.24
C TYR A 64 -16.24 -12.30 -5.95
N ASN A 65 -15.20 -11.46 -6.03
CA ASN A 65 -14.54 -10.81 -4.90
C ASN A 65 -14.42 -9.29 -5.08
N LEU A 66 -15.31 -8.67 -5.86
CA LEU A 66 -15.46 -7.21 -5.92
C LEU A 66 -16.82 -6.84 -5.34
N LEU A 67 -16.83 -6.29 -4.13
CA LEU A 67 -18.03 -5.92 -3.41
C LEU A 67 -18.03 -4.41 -3.14
N HIS A 68 -18.96 -3.70 -3.78
CA HIS A 68 -19.16 -2.28 -3.56
C HIS A 68 -19.78 -1.99 -2.19
N VAL A 69 -19.28 -0.97 -1.50
CA VAL A 69 -19.80 -0.47 -0.24
C VAL A 69 -20.31 0.96 -0.43
N GLY A 70 -21.53 1.23 0.02
CA GLY A 70 -22.16 2.55 -0.10
C GLY A 70 -23.04 2.69 -1.35
N LYS A 71 -23.38 3.93 -1.70
CA LYS A 71 -24.18 4.29 -2.87
C LYS A 71 -23.31 5.02 -3.89
N VAL A 72 -23.60 4.79 -5.16
CA VAL A 72 -23.08 5.57 -6.29
C VAL A 72 -24.10 6.66 -6.61
N ASN A 73 -23.67 7.92 -6.68
CA ASN A 73 -24.54 9.06 -6.96
C ASN A 73 -24.74 9.28 -8.45
N GLY A 74 -23.81 8.81 -9.29
CA GLY A 74 -23.90 8.86 -10.76
C GLY A 74 -23.80 10.26 -11.35
N LYS A 75 -23.25 11.22 -10.60
CA LYS A 75 -23.07 12.59 -11.07
C LYS A 75 -21.86 12.67 -12.00
N LYS A 76 -22.14 12.91 -13.28
CA LYS A 76 -21.15 13.10 -14.34
C LYS A 76 -20.44 14.46 -14.19
N TYR A 77 -19.29 14.56 -14.85
CA TYR A 77 -18.48 15.75 -14.99
C TYR A 77 -17.96 15.81 -16.43
N ASP A 78 -17.43 16.96 -16.84
CA ASP A 78 -16.82 17.10 -18.16
C ASP A 78 -15.41 16.48 -18.17
N THR A 79 -15.25 15.37 -18.87
CA THR A 79 -13.94 14.70 -18.96
C THR A 79 -12.90 15.49 -19.76
N GLU A 80 -13.33 16.44 -20.60
CA GLU A 80 -12.40 17.30 -21.34
C GLU A 80 -11.82 18.42 -20.45
N GLU A 81 -12.60 18.88 -19.47
CA GLU A 81 -12.15 19.85 -18.46
C GLU A 81 -11.16 19.21 -17.47
N PHE A 82 -11.41 17.97 -17.06
CA PHE A 82 -10.62 17.24 -16.05
C PHE A 82 -9.64 16.24 -16.69
N THR A 83 -8.62 16.78 -17.37
CA THR A 83 -7.53 16.00 -18.00
C THR A 83 -6.27 15.88 -17.10
N TYR A 84 -6.44 16.07 -15.80
CA TYR A 84 -5.38 16.04 -14.78
C TYR A 84 -5.87 15.33 -13.51
N ARG A 85 -4.95 15.06 -12.58
CA ARG A 85 -5.32 14.51 -11.26
C ARG A 85 -5.72 15.63 -10.32
N THR A 86 -6.99 15.64 -9.90
CA THR A 86 -7.56 16.61 -8.94
C THR A 86 -6.95 16.46 -7.55
N ALA A 87 -7.08 17.48 -6.72
CA ALA A 87 -6.46 17.50 -5.39
C ALA A 87 -7.03 16.43 -4.44
N ASP A 88 -8.34 16.15 -4.55
CA ASP A 88 -9.08 15.22 -3.68
C ASP A 88 -9.46 13.90 -4.37
N GLY A 89 -8.94 13.65 -5.57
CA GLY A 89 -9.21 12.43 -6.33
C GLY A 89 -10.58 12.37 -7.03
N THR A 90 -11.35 13.46 -7.02
CA THR A 90 -12.61 13.56 -7.79
C THR A 90 -12.37 13.60 -9.30
N CYS A 91 -13.44 13.43 -10.08
CA CYS A 91 -13.44 13.59 -11.54
C CYS A 91 -12.48 12.65 -12.29
N ASN A 92 -12.33 11.41 -11.81
CA ASN A 92 -11.54 10.36 -12.48
C ASN A 92 -12.41 9.25 -13.10
N HIS A 93 -13.40 8.77 -12.35
CA HIS A 93 -14.23 7.65 -12.77
C HIS A 93 -15.33 8.07 -13.76
N PRO A 94 -15.49 7.40 -14.92
CA PRO A 94 -16.24 7.90 -16.08
C PRO A 94 -17.75 8.12 -15.86
N VAL A 95 -18.34 7.59 -14.78
CA VAL A 95 -19.79 7.68 -14.53
C VAL A 95 -20.15 8.37 -13.21
N ASP A 96 -19.17 8.62 -12.33
CA ASP A 96 -19.41 9.29 -11.04
C ASP A 96 -18.15 10.01 -10.57
N HIS A 97 -18.22 11.33 -10.48
CA HIS A 97 -17.10 12.18 -10.08
C HIS A 97 -16.54 11.89 -8.67
N LEU A 98 -17.30 11.26 -7.76
CA LEU A 98 -16.81 11.00 -6.39
C LEU A 98 -16.08 9.66 -6.25
N VAL A 99 -16.20 8.74 -7.21
CA VAL A 99 -15.60 7.41 -7.06
C VAL A 99 -14.08 7.55 -6.96
N GLY A 100 -13.53 7.02 -5.87
CA GLY A 100 -12.11 7.08 -5.56
C GLY A 100 -11.61 8.42 -5.01
N SER A 101 -12.49 9.34 -4.63
CA SER A 101 -12.10 10.58 -3.94
C SER A 101 -11.83 10.35 -2.45
N GLN A 102 -11.19 11.32 -1.81
CA GLN A 102 -11.04 11.38 -0.35
C GLN A 102 -12.41 11.26 0.34
N GLY A 103 -12.48 10.52 1.44
CA GLY A 103 -13.70 10.40 2.26
C GLY A 103 -14.74 9.45 1.69
N THR A 104 -14.38 8.60 0.71
CA THR A 104 -15.26 7.55 0.18
C THR A 104 -15.11 6.23 0.95
N PHE A 105 -16.10 5.34 0.81
CA PHE A 105 -16.06 4.04 1.47
C PHE A 105 -14.93 3.15 0.93
N PHE A 106 -14.27 2.41 1.82
CA PHE A 106 -13.55 1.21 1.43
C PHE A 106 -14.54 0.19 0.87
N GLY A 107 -14.17 -0.47 -0.24
CA GLY A 107 -14.88 -1.64 -0.74
C GLY A 107 -14.58 -2.90 0.08
N ARG A 108 -15.07 -4.04 -0.40
CA ARG A 108 -14.69 -5.35 0.16
C ARG A 108 -14.37 -6.39 -0.89
N ASN A 109 -13.52 -7.34 -0.53
CA ASN A 109 -13.25 -8.56 -1.30
C ASN A 109 -14.00 -9.78 -0.78
N MET A 110 -14.45 -9.71 0.47
CA MET A 110 -15.20 -10.76 1.15
C MET A 110 -16.39 -10.15 1.86
N LEU A 111 -17.46 -10.92 2.02
CA LEU A 111 -18.56 -10.47 2.87
C LEU A 111 -18.04 -10.32 4.31
N PRO A 112 -18.50 -9.29 5.07
CA PRO A 112 -18.14 -9.16 6.48
C PRO A 112 -18.42 -10.47 7.22
N SER A 113 -17.49 -10.88 8.08
CA SER A 113 -17.63 -12.10 8.86
C SER A 113 -18.88 -12.05 9.74
N THR A 114 -19.67 -13.13 9.73
CA THR A 114 -20.79 -13.35 10.67
C THR A 114 -20.33 -14.06 11.95
N SER A 115 -19.02 -14.23 12.13
CA SER A 115 -18.45 -14.93 13.27
C SER A 115 -18.90 -14.29 14.59
N SER A 116 -19.19 -15.13 15.57
CA SER A 116 -19.53 -14.74 16.93
C SER A 116 -18.31 -14.45 17.81
N TYR A 117 -17.08 -14.64 17.30
CA TYR A 117 -15.87 -14.29 18.05
C TYR A 117 -15.91 -12.81 18.43
N ALA A 118 -15.85 -12.56 19.73
CA ALA A 118 -15.77 -11.20 20.24
C ALA A 118 -14.47 -10.54 19.77
N LEU A 119 -14.47 -9.22 19.64
CA LEU A 119 -13.30 -8.40 19.30
C LEU A 119 -12.07 -8.69 20.19
N LEU A 120 -12.30 -9.24 21.38
CA LEU A 120 -11.29 -9.53 22.40
C LEU A 120 -11.00 -11.04 22.55
N GLU A 121 -11.42 -11.90 21.62
CA GLU A 121 -11.24 -13.35 21.71
C GLU A 121 -10.50 -13.94 20.49
N PRO A 122 -9.24 -14.42 20.65
CA PRO A 122 -8.38 -14.28 21.84
C PRO A 122 -7.98 -12.81 22.09
N HIS A 123 -7.57 -12.49 23.32
CA HIS A 123 -7.27 -11.11 23.68
C HIS A 123 -6.12 -10.54 22.83
N PRO A 124 -6.27 -9.35 22.19
CA PRO A 124 -5.30 -8.79 21.25
C PRO A 124 -3.89 -8.65 21.85
N VAL A 125 -3.80 -8.16 23.10
CA VAL A 125 -2.52 -8.06 23.83
C VAL A 125 -1.87 -9.43 24.06
N THR A 126 -2.66 -10.49 24.23
CA THR A 126 -2.15 -11.86 24.36
C THR A 126 -1.59 -12.36 23.03
N VAL A 127 -2.26 -12.06 21.90
CA VAL A 127 -1.75 -12.35 20.55
C VAL A 127 -0.44 -11.60 20.31
N ALA A 128 -0.41 -10.30 20.57
CA ALA A 128 0.78 -9.46 20.42
C ALA A 128 1.97 -10.02 21.19
N THR A 129 1.78 -10.34 22.47
CA THR A 129 2.85 -10.82 23.35
C THR A 129 3.31 -12.24 23.03
N LYS A 130 2.38 -13.16 22.69
CA LYS A 130 2.70 -14.58 22.52
C LYS A 130 3.12 -14.94 21.10
N LEU A 131 2.65 -14.22 20.08
CA LEU A 131 2.80 -14.58 18.66
C LEU A 131 3.51 -13.53 17.80
N LEU A 132 3.41 -12.24 18.13
CA LEU A 132 3.93 -11.17 17.26
C LEU A 132 5.28 -10.64 17.74
N GLU A 133 5.42 -10.33 19.02
CA GLU A 133 6.60 -9.68 19.60
C GLU A 133 7.92 -10.35 19.17
N ARG A 134 8.86 -9.51 18.70
CA ARG A 134 10.17 -9.95 18.22
C ARG A 134 10.94 -10.67 19.31
N ARG A 135 11.30 -11.92 19.04
CA ARG A 135 12.18 -12.73 19.90
C ARG A 135 13.61 -12.76 19.38
N LYS A 136 13.74 -13.08 18.09
CA LYS A 136 14.99 -13.07 17.35
C LYS A 136 14.70 -12.39 16.02
N TYR A 137 15.48 -11.34 15.72
CA TYR A 137 15.37 -10.67 14.43
C TYR A 137 15.63 -11.66 13.30
N THR A 138 14.70 -11.74 12.37
CA THR A 138 14.81 -12.50 11.13
C THR A 138 14.67 -11.52 9.98
N ASP A 139 15.61 -11.52 9.05
CA ASP A 139 15.63 -10.62 7.90
C ASP A 139 15.26 -11.33 6.59
N CYS A 140 15.17 -10.56 5.52
CA CYS A 140 14.92 -11.06 4.17
C CYS A 140 16.21 -11.45 3.42
N GLY A 141 17.36 -11.54 4.12
CA GLY A 141 18.67 -11.73 3.51
C GLY A 141 18.94 -10.72 2.39
N GLY A 142 19.50 -11.19 1.27
CA GLY A 142 19.79 -10.35 0.09
C GLY A 142 18.59 -10.03 -0.80
N GLN A 143 17.35 -10.39 -0.41
CA GLN A 143 16.18 -10.22 -1.27
C GLN A 143 15.55 -8.82 -1.16
N PHE A 144 15.43 -8.27 0.05
CA PHE A 144 14.64 -7.05 0.28
C PHE A 144 15.33 -6.14 1.30
N ASN A 145 15.59 -4.89 0.92
CA ASN A 145 16.33 -3.93 1.73
C ASN A 145 15.43 -2.88 2.40
N MET A 146 16.02 -1.97 3.17
CA MET A 146 15.28 -0.92 3.87
C MET A 146 14.69 0.14 2.94
N ILE A 147 15.20 0.33 1.72
CA ILE A 147 14.54 1.16 0.69
C ILE A 147 13.20 0.54 0.32
N ALA A 148 13.17 -0.78 0.10
CA ALA A 148 11.96 -1.49 -0.23
C ALA A 148 10.96 -1.52 0.95
N CYS A 149 11.45 -1.56 2.19
CA CYS A 149 10.63 -1.37 3.40
C CYS A 149 10.02 0.04 3.49
N ALA A 150 10.81 1.09 3.24
CA ALA A 150 10.29 2.46 3.22
C ALA A 150 9.29 2.67 2.07
N TRP A 151 9.54 2.05 0.91
CA TRP A 151 8.70 2.15 -0.27
C TRP A 151 7.27 1.67 0.00
N VAL A 152 7.09 0.54 0.69
CA VAL A 152 5.74 0.03 0.94
C VAL A 152 4.95 0.96 1.85
N GLN A 153 5.57 1.57 2.86
CA GLN A 153 4.91 2.60 3.67
C GLN A 153 4.60 3.84 2.83
N PHE A 154 5.53 4.26 1.97
CA PHE A 154 5.31 5.37 1.04
C PHE A 154 4.09 5.13 0.13
N MET A 155 3.86 3.89 -0.33
CA MET A 155 2.63 3.54 -1.05
C MET A 155 1.37 3.57 -0.17
N ILE A 156 1.45 3.06 1.08
CA ILE A 156 0.30 3.08 1.99
C ILE A 156 -0.18 4.51 2.24
N HIS A 157 0.74 5.47 2.29
CA HIS A 157 0.44 6.90 2.39
C HIS A 157 -0.10 7.54 1.11
N ASP A 158 0.02 6.88 -0.05
CA ASP A 158 -0.67 7.24 -1.29
C ASP A 158 -2.09 6.65 -1.32
N TRP A 159 -2.31 5.54 -0.63
CA TRP A 159 -3.46 4.66 -0.88
C TRP A 159 -4.57 4.74 0.17
N ASN A 160 -4.26 4.57 1.44
CA ASN A 160 -5.29 4.29 2.44
C ASN A 160 -4.94 4.74 3.85
N ASP A 161 -5.92 5.32 4.52
CA ASP A 161 -5.95 5.52 5.97
C ASP A 161 -7.41 5.49 6.41
N HIS A 162 -7.68 4.87 7.56
CA HIS A 162 -9.05 4.76 8.05
C HIS A 162 -9.44 6.05 8.77
N MET A 163 -10.59 6.61 8.38
CA MET A 163 -11.15 7.74 9.14
C MET A 163 -11.49 7.30 10.56
N GLU A 164 -10.98 8.03 11.54
CA GLU A 164 -11.26 7.81 12.95
C GLU A 164 -12.54 8.52 13.38
N ASP A 165 -13.20 7.95 14.37
CA ASP A 165 -14.27 8.58 15.14
C ASP A 165 -13.67 9.47 16.24
N THR A 166 -14.52 10.21 16.96
CA THR A 166 -14.08 11.01 18.12
C THR A 166 -14.09 10.22 19.42
N GLU A 167 -14.74 9.05 19.45
CA GLU A 167 -14.81 8.20 20.63
C GLU A 167 -13.49 7.45 20.86
N GLN A 168 -12.88 7.68 22.03
CA GLN A 168 -11.75 6.89 22.51
C GLN A 168 -12.19 5.60 23.20
N VAL A 169 -11.43 4.54 22.99
CA VAL A 169 -11.53 3.27 23.71
C VAL A 169 -10.20 2.92 24.37
N GLU A 170 -10.25 2.22 25.49
CA GLU A 170 -9.07 1.74 26.20
C GLU A 170 -8.96 0.21 26.09
N LEU A 171 -7.78 -0.27 25.70
CA LEU A 171 -7.44 -1.69 25.78
C LEU A 171 -6.51 -1.92 26.97
N ARG A 172 -6.87 -2.86 27.85
CA ARG A 172 -6.09 -3.21 29.04
C ARG A 172 -5.47 -4.60 28.89
N ALA A 173 -4.20 -4.74 29.22
CA ALA A 173 -3.51 -6.01 29.15
C ALA A 173 -4.10 -7.00 30.19
N PRO A 174 -4.43 -8.25 29.81
CA PRO A 174 -4.93 -9.22 30.76
C PRO A 174 -3.81 -9.64 31.72
N GLN A 175 -4.18 -10.01 32.95
CA GLN A 175 -3.23 -10.25 34.06
C GLN A 175 -2.15 -11.27 33.72
N ASP A 176 -2.44 -12.27 32.89
CA ASP A 176 -1.53 -13.35 32.52
C ASP A 176 -0.35 -12.89 31.63
N VAL A 177 -0.51 -11.80 30.87
CA VAL A 177 0.55 -11.23 30.00
C VAL A 177 0.96 -9.81 30.39
N ALA A 178 0.20 -9.15 31.27
CA ALA A 178 0.40 -7.75 31.63
C ALA A 178 1.82 -7.46 32.13
N ALA A 179 2.46 -8.38 32.88
CA ALA A 179 3.81 -8.18 33.40
C ALA A 179 4.85 -7.92 32.30
N GLY A 180 4.76 -8.64 31.17
CA GLY A 180 5.68 -8.52 30.03
C GLY A 180 5.32 -7.43 29.01
N CYS A 181 4.17 -6.75 29.16
CA CYS A 181 3.74 -5.73 28.21
C CYS A 181 4.43 -4.38 28.50
N PRO A 182 4.95 -3.67 27.47
CA PRO A 182 5.47 -2.31 27.62
C PRO A 182 4.42 -1.33 28.14
N LEU A 183 3.20 -1.41 27.61
CA LEU A 183 2.03 -0.65 28.06
C LEU A 183 1.05 -1.59 28.79
N LYS A 184 0.63 -1.20 30.00
CA LYS A 184 -0.37 -1.98 30.78
C LYS A 184 -1.79 -1.72 30.29
N SER A 185 -2.02 -0.52 29.77
CA SER A 185 -3.19 -0.18 28.97
C SER A 185 -2.83 0.96 28.01
N PHE A 186 -3.64 1.13 26.98
CA PHE A 186 -3.51 2.25 26.05
C PHE A 186 -4.88 2.64 25.48
N LYS A 187 -4.99 3.89 25.03
CA LYS A 187 -6.19 4.42 24.40
C LYS A 187 -5.98 4.66 22.91
N PHE A 188 -7.03 4.52 22.13
CA PHE A 188 -7.05 4.83 20.71
C PHE A 188 -8.47 5.23 20.28
N LEU A 189 -8.58 5.89 19.12
CA LEU A 189 -9.87 6.27 18.55
C LEU A 189 -10.50 5.10 17.82
N LYS A 190 -11.82 4.94 17.92
CA LYS A 190 -12.54 3.95 17.11
C LYS A 190 -12.45 4.28 15.63
N THR A 191 -12.49 3.26 14.78
CA THR A 191 -12.70 3.47 13.34
C THR A 191 -14.12 3.99 13.11
N LYS A 192 -14.25 5.11 12.38
CA LYS A 192 -15.54 5.71 12.06
C LYS A 192 -16.40 4.75 11.27
N LYS A 193 -17.63 4.53 11.73
CA LYS A 193 -18.57 3.57 11.16
C LYS A 193 -19.81 4.29 10.65
N LEU A 194 -20.09 4.16 9.36
CA LEU A 194 -21.23 4.84 8.73
C LEU A 194 -22.22 3.85 8.12
N PRO A 195 -23.53 4.15 8.16
CA PRO A 195 -24.53 3.34 7.49
C PRO A 195 -24.36 3.45 5.96
N THR A 196 -24.44 2.32 5.26
CA THR A 196 -24.28 2.26 3.79
C THR A 196 -25.63 2.36 3.06
N GLY A 197 -26.73 2.05 3.76
CA GLY A 197 -28.05 1.86 3.17
C GLY A 197 -28.24 0.51 2.45
N SER A 198 -27.28 -0.41 2.54
CA SER A 198 -27.38 -1.79 2.01
C SER A 198 -27.87 -2.78 3.08
N PRO A 199 -28.75 -3.75 2.76
CA PRO A 199 -29.19 -4.77 3.70
C PRO A 199 -28.09 -5.79 4.05
N ASP A 200 -27.26 -6.15 3.07
CA ASP A 200 -26.22 -7.17 3.21
C ASP A 200 -24.96 -6.63 3.88
N MET A 201 -24.69 -5.34 3.72
CA MET A 201 -23.49 -4.69 4.24
C MET A 201 -23.84 -3.37 4.90
N LYS A 202 -24.56 -3.46 6.02
CA LYS A 202 -25.24 -2.34 6.70
C LYS A 202 -24.33 -1.16 7.05
N PHE A 203 -23.05 -1.44 7.29
CA PHE A 203 -22.06 -0.45 7.69
C PHE A 203 -20.77 -0.58 6.87
N GLY A 204 -20.08 0.54 6.72
CA GLY A 204 -18.76 0.62 6.11
C GLY A 204 -17.89 1.67 6.79
N HIS A 205 -16.64 1.75 6.36
CA HIS A 205 -15.64 2.70 6.85
C HIS A 205 -15.13 3.56 5.70
N LEU A 206 -14.71 4.78 6.02
CA LEU A 206 -14.22 5.75 5.02
C LEU A 206 -12.71 5.74 4.95
N ASN A 207 -12.19 5.93 3.74
CA ASN A 207 -10.78 6.21 3.49
C ASN A 207 -10.54 7.72 3.62
N SER A 208 -9.66 8.15 4.53
CA SER A 208 -9.24 9.55 4.68
C SER A 208 -8.19 9.96 3.64
N ARG A 209 -7.67 9.02 2.84
CA ARG A 209 -6.79 9.25 1.68
C ARG A 209 -7.54 9.06 0.36
N THR A 210 -6.95 9.51 -0.74
CA THR A 210 -7.43 9.18 -2.09
C THR A 210 -6.99 7.75 -2.44
N PRO A 211 -7.89 6.78 -2.70
CA PRO A 211 -7.48 5.43 -3.07
C PRO A 211 -6.85 5.33 -4.47
N TRP A 212 -6.88 6.39 -5.27
CA TRP A 212 -6.20 6.41 -6.58
C TRP A 212 -4.70 6.36 -6.39
N TRP A 213 -4.00 5.76 -7.35
CA TRP A 213 -2.55 5.90 -7.42
C TRP A 213 -2.18 7.24 -8.04
N ASP A 214 -2.21 8.30 -7.24
CA ASP A 214 -2.13 9.69 -7.69
C ASP A 214 -0.96 10.48 -7.10
N GLY A 215 -0.14 9.83 -6.27
CA GLY A 215 1.01 10.43 -5.61
C GLY A 215 0.61 11.32 -4.42
N SER A 216 -0.58 11.17 -3.85
CA SER A 216 -1.09 11.97 -2.73
C SER A 216 -0.12 12.01 -1.54
N VAL A 217 0.72 10.99 -1.40
CA VAL A 217 1.86 10.94 -0.45
C VAL A 217 2.80 12.17 -0.54
N ILE A 218 2.95 12.79 -1.72
CA ILE A 218 3.71 14.05 -1.90
C ILE A 218 2.86 15.24 -2.34
N TYR A 219 1.64 15.00 -2.85
CA TYR A 219 0.74 16.05 -3.37
C TYR A 219 -0.38 16.46 -2.43
N GLY A 220 -0.65 15.69 -1.37
CA GLY A 220 -1.79 15.88 -0.49
C GLY A 220 -3.04 15.14 -0.96
N ASN A 221 -3.99 14.98 -0.04
CA ASN A 221 -5.25 14.26 -0.25
C ASN A 221 -6.45 15.19 -0.52
N ASN A 222 -6.21 16.51 -0.56
CA ASN A 222 -7.20 17.55 -0.84
C ASN A 222 -6.51 18.87 -1.23
N GLU A 223 -7.31 19.89 -1.53
CA GLU A 223 -6.85 21.22 -1.95
C GLU A 223 -5.90 21.86 -0.95
N GLU A 224 -6.18 21.75 0.36
CA GLU A 224 -5.35 22.32 1.43
C GLU A 224 -3.96 21.67 1.45
N GLY A 225 -3.91 20.33 1.40
CA GLY A 225 -2.66 19.58 1.30
C GLY A 225 -1.86 19.94 0.05
N MET A 226 -2.54 20.06 -1.09
CA MET A 226 -1.93 20.47 -2.36
C MET A 226 -1.33 21.88 -2.29
N ILE A 227 -2.05 22.84 -1.72
CA ILE A 227 -1.57 24.21 -1.57
C ILE A 227 -0.33 24.23 -0.67
N ARG A 228 -0.36 23.49 0.44
CA ARG A 228 0.73 23.47 1.45
C ARG A 228 2.08 23.05 0.86
N VAL A 229 2.09 22.08 -0.05
CA VAL A 229 3.31 21.51 -0.63
C VAL A 229 3.85 22.28 -1.84
N ARG A 230 3.04 23.14 -2.45
CA ARG A 230 3.41 23.86 -3.67
C ARG A 230 4.23 25.11 -3.38
N ARG A 231 5.16 25.38 -4.29
CA ARG A 231 5.90 26.65 -4.34
C ARG A 231 5.15 27.75 -5.09
N PHE A 232 4.16 27.37 -5.92
CA PHE A 232 3.47 28.25 -6.88
C PHE A 232 4.44 29.01 -7.79
N LYS A 233 5.53 28.33 -8.16
CA LYS A 233 6.50 28.81 -9.13
C LYS A 233 7.00 27.63 -9.96
N ASP A 234 6.89 27.76 -11.28
CA ASP A 234 7.35 26.79 -12.28
C ASP A 234 6.79 25.37 -12.07
N GLY A 235 5.61 25.26 -11.46
CA GLY A 235 4.92 24.02 -11.13
C GLY A 235 5.53 23.24 -9.98
N LYS A 236 6.53 23.78 -9.28
CA LYS A 236 7.38 23.03 -8.33
C LYS A 236 6.75 22.82 -6.96
N LEU A 237 7.19 21.76 -6.30
CA LEU A 237 6.99 21.48 -4.88
C LEU A 237 8.11 22.05 -4.01
N ARG A 238 7.79 22.28 -2.74
CA ARG A 238 8.70 22.77 -1.70
C ARG A 238 9.73 21.69 -1.33
N VAL A 239 10.98 22.09 -1.18
CA VAL A 239 12.13 21.22 -0.88
C VAL A 239 13.24 22.10 -0.30
N SER A 240 13.92 21.62 0.74
CA SER A 240 15.00 22.38 1.38
C SER A 240 16.27 22.41 0.51
N GLY A 241 17.18 23.34 0.83
CA GLY A 241 18.42 23.54 0.07
C GLY A 241 19.40 22.35 0.11
N ASP A 242 19.31 21.50 1.14
CA ASP A 242 20.05 20.24 1.27
C ASP A 242 19.38 19.06 0.52
N GLY A 243 18.22 19.29 -0.11
CA GLY A 243 17.49 18.31 -0.90
C GLY A 243 16.62 17.36 -0.07
N LEU A 244 16.40 17.63 1.21
CA LEU A 244 15.41 16.96 2.06
C LEU A 244 14.06 17.70 2.03
N LEU A 245 13.09 17.25 2.83
CA LEU A 245 11.84 17.96 3.01
C LEU A 245 12.06 19.24 3.84
N GLU A 246 11.30 20.29 3.53
CA GLU A 246 11.16 21.41 4.46
C GLU A 246 10.34 20.96 5.68
N HIS A 247 10.50 21.65 6.81
CA HIS A 247 9.71 21.43 8.02
C HIS A 247 8.97 22.70 8.42
N ASP A 248 7.83 22.55 9.07
CA ASP A 248 7.10 23.66 9.68
C ASP A 248 7.74 24.09 11.02
N ASP A 249 7.14 25.10 11.67
CA ASP A 249 7.63 25.63 12.95
C ASP A 249 7.59 24.60 14.10
N LYS A 250 6.84 23.50 13.94
CA LYS A 250 6.77 22.39 14.90
C LYS A 250 7.76 21.27 14.59
N GLY A 251 8.51 21.38 13.51
CA GLY A 251 9.42 20.33 13.02
C GLY A 251 8.72 19.18 12.31
N ILE A 252 7.48 19.36 11.86
CA ILE A 252 6.73 18.39 11.05
C ILE A 252 7.13 18.59 9.58
N PRO A 253 7.44 17.52 8.83
CA PRO A 253 7.82 17.64 7.43
C PRO A 253 6.66 18.20 6.58
N ILE A 254 7.00 18.99 5.57
CA ILE A 254 6.05 19.56 4.62
C ILE A 254 6.02 18.65 3.39
N SER A 255 5.03 17.76 3.36
CA SER A 255 4.73 16.91 2.21
C SER A 255 3.23 16.60 2.14
N GLY A 256 2.86 15.70 1.24
CA GLY A 256 1.46 15.39 0.96
C GLY A 256 0.75 14.73 2.14
N ASP A 257 1.32 13.65 2.65
CA ASP A 257 0.88 12.97 3.86
C ASP A 257 2.07 12.76 4.81
N VAL A 258 1.92 13.12 6.09
CA VAL A 258 2.99 13.06 7.09
C VAL A 258 2.48 12.50 8.42
N ARG A 259 1.58 11.52 8.36
CA ARG A 259 1.04 10.85 9.55
C ARG A 259 1.86 9.60 9.90
N ASN A 260 2.34 9.43 11.14
CA ASN A 260 3.11 8.24 11.58
C ASN A 260 4.37 7.97 10.71
N TYR A 261 5.13 9.01 10.38
CA TYR A 261 6.30 8.96 9.49
C TYR A 261 7.60 8.54 10.21
N TRP A 262 8.60 8.19 9.42
CA TRP A 262 9.97 7.92 9.86
C TRP A 262 10.97 8.35 8.78
N ALA A 263 12.24 8.49 9.14
CA ALA A 263 13.28 9.07 8.30
C ALA A 263 13.40 8.42 6.91
N GLY A 264 13.35 7.09 6.80
CA GLY A 264 13.45 6.40 5.52
C GLY A 264 12.26 6.66 4.60
N TYR A 265 11.07 6.86 5.18
CA TYR A 265 9.88 7.28 4.44
C TYR A 265 9.99 8.74 3.95
N SER A 266 10.39 9.67 4.81
CA SER A 266 10.56 11.08 4.46
C SER A 266 11.63 11.29 3.39
N LEU A 267 12.68 10.46 3.42
CA LEU A 267 13.71 10.41 2.39
C LEU A 267 13.15 10.09 0.99
N LEU A 268 12.21 9.14 0.90
CA LEU A 268 11.55 8.80 -0.36
C LEU A 268 10.62 9.93 -0.82
N GLN A 269 9.90 10.58 0.09
CA GLN A 269 9.13 11.78 -0.25
C GLN A 269 10.03 12.87 -0.84
N ALA A 270 11.16 13.18 -0.20
CA ALA A 270 12.13 14.15 -0.72
C ALA A 270 12.66 13.76 -2.11
N LEU A 271 12.96 12.47 -2.33
CA LEU A 271 13.42 11.96 -3.62
C LEU A 271 12.37 12.19 -4.73
N PHE A 272 11.09 11.89 -4.48
CA PHE A 272 10.04 12.09 -5.49
C PHE A 272 9.59 13.55 -5.64
N VAL A 273 9.77 14.39 -4.61
CA VAL A 273 9.67 15.85 -4.74
C VAL A 273 10.75 16.36 -5.70
N LYS A 274 11.98 15.87 -5.59
CA LYS A 274 13.08 16.22 -6.52
C LYS A 274 12.81 15.71 -7.93
N GLU A 275 12.30 14.49 -8.08
CA GLU A 275 11.89 13.93 -9.38
C GLU A 275 10.80 14.80 -10.03
N HIS A 276 9.77 15.17 -9.28
CA HIS A 276 8.72 16.08 -9.76
C HIS A 276 9.31 17.42 -10.20
N ASN A 277 10.18 18.03 -9.39
CA ASN A 277 10.80 19.31 -9.72
C ASN A 277 11.71 19.22 -10.96
N ALA A 278 12.42 18.10 -11.16
CA ALA A 278 13.20 17.86 -12.36
C ALA A 278 12.32 17.70 -13.61
N ILE A 279 11.15 17.05 -13.48
CA ILE A 279 10.15 16.97 -14.54
C ILE A 279 9.59 18.37 -14.85
N CYS A 280 9.33 19.21 -13.84
CA CYS A 280 8.90 20.59 -14.04
C CYS A 280 9.94 21.39 -14.84
N ASP A 281 11.22 21.24 -14.52
CA ASP A 281 12.31 21.89 -15.26
C ASP A 281 12.35 21.43 -16.73
N MET A 282 12.28 20.12 -16.96
CA MET A 282 12.21 19.57 -18.31
C MET A 282 10.99 20.08 -19.09
N LEU A 283 9.81 20.13 -18.45
CA LEU A 283 8.59 20.65 -19.09
C LEU A 283 8.70 22.13 -19.41
N LYS A 284 9.29 22.94 -18.53
CA LYS A 284 9.51 24.37 -18.78
C LYS A 284 10.50 24.64 -19.90
N GLU A 285 11.52 23.80 -20.04
CA GLU A 285 12.48 23.90 -21.15
C GLU A 285 11.80 23.62 -22.51
N HIS A 286 10.93 22.61 -22.58
CA HIS A 286 10.28 22.19 -23.82
C HIS A 286 8.97 22.94 -24.14
N TYR A 287 8.30 23.45 -23.11
CA TYR A 287 7.03 24.19 -23.20
C TYR A 287 7.10 25.49 -22.38
N PRO A 288 7.89 26.49 -22.81
CA PRO A 288 8.11 27.73 -22.05
C PRO A 288 6.83 28.53 -21.78
N GLU A 289 5.79 28.33 -22.59
CA GLU A 289 4.49 28.98 -22.48
C GLU A 289 3.59 28.40 -21.39
N PHE A 290 3.91 27.23 -20.83
CA PHE A 290 3.10 26.64 -19.76
C PHE A 290 3.22 27.51 -18.51
N ASP A 291 2.09 27.84 -17.87
CA ASP A 291 2.09 28.50 -16.57
C ASP A 291 2.39 27.50 -15.42
N ASP A 292 2.46 28.01 -14.19
CA ASP A 292 2.73 27.20 -12.99
C ASP A 292 1.76 26.01 -12.86
N GLU A 293 0.46 26.27 -13.03
CA GLU A 293 -0.59 25.27 -12.87
C GLU A 293 -0.50 24.16 -13.92
N LYS A 294 -0.27 24.54 -15.19
CA LYS A 294 -0.15 23.58 -16.28
C LYS A 294 1.09 22.71 -16.10
N VAL A 295 2.23 23.29 -15.71
CA VAL A 295 3.44 22.50 -15.41
C VAL A 295 3.18 21.53 -14.25
N TYR A 296 2.62 22.02 -13.14
CA TYR A 296 2.30 21.21 -11.96
C TYR A 296 1.41 19.99 -12.32
N ARG A 297 0.31 20.23 -13.05
CA ARG A 297 -0.63 19.17 -13.46
C ARG A 297 0.03 18.09 -14.31
N HIS A 298 0.86 18.48 -15.27
CA HIS A 298 1.59 17.52 -16.13
C HIS A 298 2.67 16.77 -15.35
N ALA A 299 3.43 17.47 -14.51
CA ALA A 299 4.47 16.85 -13.69
C ALA A 299 3.88 15.87 -12.66
N ARG A 300 2.71 16.17 -12.06
CA ARG A 300 1.97 15.23 -11.19
C ARG A 300 1.53 13.97 -11.95
N LEU A 301 1.02 14.10 -13.17
CA LEU A 301 0.66 12.94 -14.01
C LEU A 301 1.87 12.05 -14.30
N ILE A 302 3.00 12.64 -14.68
CA ILE A 302 4.23 11.90 -15.00
C ILE A 302 4.79 11.23 -13.74
N THR A 303 4.94 11.98 -12.64
CA THR A 303 5.53 11.47 -11.39
C THR A 303 4.70 10.34 -10.80
N SER A 304 3.37 10.50 -10.71
CA SER A 304 2.48 9.42 -10.22
C SER A 304 2.54 8.17 -11.10
N ALA A 305 2.69 8.32 -12.43
CA ALA A 305 2.88 7.18 -13.32
C ALA A 305 4.27 6.52 -13.16
N VAL A 306 5.32 7.29 -12.86
CA VAL A 306 6.66 6.77 -12.52
C VAL A 306 6.60 5.94 -11.23
N ILE A 307 5.97 6.46 -10.18
CA ILE A 307 5.73 5.77 -8.92
C ILE A 307 5.01 4.42 -9.17
N ALA A 308 3.91 4.46 -9.93
CA ALA A 308 3.15 3.27 -10.30
C ALA A 308 3.98 2.22 -11.05
N LYS A 309 4.84 2.69 -11.95
CA LYS A 309 5.72 1.84 -12.75
C LYS A 309 6.79 1.17 -11.89
N ILE A 310 7.51 1.94 -11.08
CA ILE A 310 8.56 1.41 -10.19
C ILE A 310 7.96 0.36 -9.28
N HIS A 311 6.80 0.64 -8.66
CA HIS A 311 6.16 -0.36 -7.82
C HIS A 311 5.84 -1.64 -8.58
N THR A 312 5.22 -1.53 -9.76
CA THR A 312 4.74 -2.69 -10.54
C THR A 312 5.87 -3.56 -11.07
N ILE A 313 6.89 -2.97 -11.70
CA ILE A 313 7.91 -3.73 -12.47
C ILE A 313 9.31 -3.69 -11.86
N ASP A 314 9.45 -3.23 -10.63
CA ASP A 314 10.70 -3.27 -9.86
C ASP A 314 10.43 -3.77 -8.43
N TRP A 315 9.76 -2.97 -7.59
CA TRP A 315 9.54 -3.31 -6.17
C TRP A 315 8.78 -4.64 -5.99
N THR A 316 7.67 -4.86 -6.70
CA THR A 316 6.93 -6.13 -6.61
C THR A 316 7.76 -7.31 -7.11
N LEU A 317 8.67 -7.12 -8.07
CA LEU A 317 9.49 -8.22 -8.59
C LEU A 317 10.42 -8.78 -7.51
N GLU A 318 11.01 -7.90 -6.70
CA GLU A 318 11.90 -8.31 -5.60
C GLU A 318 11.12 -8.88 -4.41
N LEU A 319 9.90 -8.39 -4.17
CA LEU A 319 9.01 -8.93 -3.15
C LEU A 319 8.58 -10.38 -3.46
N VAL A 320 8.26 -10.66 -4.73
CA VAL A 320 7.84 -11.99 -5.19
C VAL A 320 8.79 -12.57 -6.24
N LYS A 321 10.04 -12.79 -5.80
CA LYS A 321 11.22 -13.15 -6.61
C LYS A 321 11.14 -14.55 -7.26
N THR A 322 10.22 -14.72 -8.20
CA THR A 322 9.99 -15.93 -9.00
C THR A 322 9.77 -15.59 -10.47
N ASP A 323 10.18 -16.46 -11.39
CA ASP A 323 10.04 -16.23 -12.84
C ASP A 323 8.58 -16.00 -13.27
N THR A 324 7.64 -16.73 -12.67
CA THR A 324 6.20 -16.60 -12.97
C THR A 324 5.67 -15.23 -12.60
N LEU A 325 6.00 -14.71 -11.41
CA LEU A 325 5.53 -13.40 -10.97
C LEU A 325 6.29 -12.27 -11.66
N MET A 326 7.58 -12.44 -11.96
CA MET A 326 8.32 -11.53 -12.83
C MET A 326 7.66 -11.38 -14.21
N ALA A 327 7.26 -12.49 -14.83
CA ALA A 327 6.49 -12.45 -16.06
C ALA A 327 5.12 -11.80 -15.86
N GLY A 328 4.37 -12.20 -14.83
CA GLY A 328 3.03 -11.68 -14.52
C GLY A 328 2.99 -10.16 -14.37
N MET A 329 3.85 -9.60 -13.52
CA MET A 329 3.92 -8.14 -13.30
C MET A 329 4.33 -7.38 -14.57
N ARG A 330 5.26 -7.92 -15.37
CA ARG A 330 5.65 -7.31 -16.65
C ARG A 330 4.54 -7.41 -17.70
N ILE A 331 3.77 -8.50 -17.73
CA ILE A 331 2.58 -8.63 -18.58
C ILE A 331 1.54 -7.59 -18.20
N ASN A 332 1.39 -7.29 -16.93
CA ASN A 332 0.47 -6.27 -16.48
C ASN A 332 0.84 -4.87 -17.00
N TRP A 333 2.12 -4.51 -16.95
CA TRP A 333 2.56 -3.22 -17.46
C TRP A 333 2.67 -3.19 -18.99
N TYR A 334 3.29 -4.20 -19.62
CA TYR A 334 3.67 -4.20 -21.04
C TYR A 334 2.86 -5.16 -21.93
N GLY A 335 2.10 -6.08 -21.34
CA GLY A 335 1.41 -7.16 -22.06
C GLY A 335 2.32 -8.33 -22.42
N LEU A 336 1.72 -9.44 -22.84
CA LEU A 336 2.44 -10.62 -23.33
C LEU A 336 3.35 -10.33 -24.53
N LEU A 337 3.01 -9.33 -25.36
CA LEU A 337 3.85 -8.93 -26.49
C LEU A 337 5.12 -8.18 -26.05
N GLY A 338 5.15 -7.73 -24.79
CA GLY A 338 6.32 -7.13 -24.17
C GLY A 338 6.57 -5.67 -24.56
N LYS A 339 7.57 -5.08 -23.88
CA LYS A 339 7.89 -3.65 -23.94
C LYS A 339 8.17 -3.16 -25.36
N LYS A 340 9.04 -3.86 -26.12
CA LYS A 340 9.44 -3.42 -27.47
C LYS A 340 8.23 -3.26 -28.40
N VAL A 341 7.32 -4.23 -28.38
CA VAL A 341 6.12 -4.18 -29.22
C VAL A 341 5.16 -3.10 -28.75
N LYS A 342 4.95 -2.96 -27.43
CA LYS A 342 4.08 -1.93 -26.87
C LYS A 342 4.59 -0.52 -27.16
N ASP A 343 5.89 -0.28 -27.01
CA ASP A 343 6.52 1.01 -27.27
C ASP A 343 6.42 1.39 -28.77
N LEU A 344 6.52 0.40 -29.67
CA LEU A 344 6.45 0.61 -31.12
C LEU A 344 5.01 0.77 -31.65
N LEU A 345 4.12 -0.14 -31.28
CA LEU A 345 2.77 -0.24 -31.86
C LEU A 345 1.68 0.40 -31.00
N GLY A 346 2.00 0.73 -29.75
CA GLY A 346 1.04 1.19 -28.75
C GLY A 346 0.15 0.06 -28.21
N PRO A 347 -0.77 0.39 -27.28
CA PRO A 347 -1.61 -0.57 -26.57
C PRO A 347 -2.86 -1.00 -27.37
N LYS A 348 -2.65 -1.61 -28.54
CA LYS A 348 -3.74 -1.91 -29.51
C LYS A 348 -4.40 -3.29 -29.34
N PHE A 349 -3.77 -4.23 -28.63
CA PHE A 349 -4.16 -5.64 -28.63
C PHE A 349 -4.90 -6.09 -27.36
N GLY A 350 -5.51 -5.14 -26.64
CA GLY A 350 -6.26 -5.42 -25.42
C GLY A 350 -5.38 -5.71 -24.19
N PRO A 351 -5.99 -5.99 -23.02
CA PRO A 351 -5.28 -6.01 -21.73
C PRO A 351 -4.26 -7.15 -21.59
N VAL A 352 -4.51 -8.30 -22.23
CA VAL A 352 -3.63 -9.48 -22.11
C VAL A 352 -2.38 -9.32 -22.96
N LEU A 353 -2.52 -8.86 -24.21
CA LEU A 353 -1.41 -8.77 -25.16
C LEU A 353 -0.65 -7.45 -25.05
N SER A 354 -1.32 -6.35 -24.69
CA SER A 354 -0.72 -5.01 -24.56
C SER A 354 -0.59 -4.51 -23.12
N GLY A 355 -1.06 -5.26 -22.13
CA GLY A 355 -1.05 -4.86 -20.71
C GLY A 355 -2.20 -3.92 -20.37
N LEU A 356 -2.34 -3.64 -19.07
CA LEU A 356 -3.42 -2.80 -18.53
C LEU A 356 -3.18 -1.30 -18.78
N VAL A 357 -1.92 -0.87 -18.80
CA VAL A 357 -1.56 0.54 -19.01
C VAL A 357 -1.85 0.96 -20.45
N GLY A 358 -2.54 2.09 -20.64
CA GLY A 358 -2.83 2.64 -21.97
C GLY A 358 -4.04 2.02 -22.68
N LEU A 359 -4.87 1.25 -21.96
CA LEU A 359 -6.16 0.82 -22.50
C LEU A 359 -7.03 2.02 -22.89
N LYS A 360 -7.82 1.88 -23.96
CA LYS A 360 -8.70 2.93 -24.48
C LYS A 360 -9.76 3.43 -23.49
N LYS A 361 -10.14 2.59 -22.54
CA LYS A 361 -11.12 2.89 -21.49
C LYS A 361 -10.69 2.21 -20.19
N PRO A 362 -10.94 2.85 -19.02
CA PRO A 362 -10.76 2.19 -17.74
C PRO A 362 -11.70 0.99 -17.61
N ARG A 363 -11.34 0.04 -16.75
CA ARG A 363 -12.13 -1.17 -16.46
C ARG A 363 -12.20 -1.37 -14.95
N ASP A 364 -13.41 -1.30 -14.43
CA ASP A 364 -13.76 -1.48 -13.01
C ASP A 364 -14.48 -2.82 -12.76
N HIS A 365 -14.68 -3.61 -13.83
CA HIS A 365 -15.39 -4.89 -13.81
C HIS A 365 -16.83 -4.80 -13.28
N GLY A 366 -17.48 -3.64 -13.45
CA GLY A 366 -18.85 -3.40 -13.01
C GLY A 366 -18.99 -3.09 -11.52
N THR A 367 -17.88 -2.90 -10.80
CA THR A 367 -17.85 -2.47 -9.40
C THR A 367 -17.06 -1.18 -9.29
N PRO A 368 -17.64 -0.07 -8.79
CA PRO A 368 -16.93 1.20 -8.65
C PRO A 368 -15.60 1.03 -7.90
N TYR A 369 -14.56 1.69 -8.42
CA TYR A 369 -13.21 1.60 -7.86
C TYR A 369 -13.16 2.04 -6.40
N SER A 370 -12.52 1.22 -5.59
CA SER A 370 -12.13 1.52 -4.21
C SER A 370 -11.01 0.57 -3.82
N LEU A 371 -10.16 0.98 -2.88
CA LEU A 371 -9.39 0.01 -2.09
C LEU A 371 -10.31 -0.63 -1.05
N THR A 372 -9.93 -1.80 -0.56
CA THR A 372 -10.80 -2.64 0.26
C THR A 372 -10.27 -2.80 1.68
N GLU A 373 -11.16 -3.17 2.60
CA GLU A 373 -10.80 -3.52 3.97
C GLU A 373 -9.78 -4.67 4.04
N GLU A 374 -9.94 -5.65 3.15
CA GLU A 374 -9.02 -6.78 3.05
C GLU A 374 -7.66 -6.34 2.48
N PHE A 375 -7.63 -5.37 1.55
CA PHE A 375 -6.38 -4.77 1.06
C PHE A 375 -5.59 -4.12 2.20
N VAL A 376 -6.24 -3.32 3.05
CA VAL A 376 -5.57 -2.73 4.24
C VAL A 376 -5.00 -3.83 5.15
N SER A 377 -5.76 -4.91 5.36
CA SER A 377 -5.37 -5.99 6.26
C SER A 377 -4.14 -6.76 5.79
N VAL A 378 -4.04 -7.09 4.49
CA VAL A 378 -2.89 -7.85 3.95
C VAL A 378 -1.62 -7.01 3.79
N TYR A 379 -1.73 -5.68 3.93
CA TYR A 379 -0.62 -4.73 3.87
C TYR A 379 -0.05 -4.34 5.26
N ARG A 380 -0.54 -4.95 6.34
CA ARG A 380 0.02 -4.77 7.69
C ARG A 380 1.37 -5.48 7.84
N MET A 381 2.42 -4.86 7.32
CA MET A 381 3.77 -5.43 7.21
C MET A 381 4.77 -4.79 8.17
N HIS A 382 4.36 -4.37 9.37
CA HIS A 382 5.23 -3.69 10.35
C HIS A 382 6.48 -4.50 10.76
N SER A 383 6.44 -5.84 10.63
CA SER A 383 7.59 -6.71 10.91
C SER A 383 8.79 -6.49 9.97
N LEU A 384 8.61 -5.77 8.87
CA LEU A 384 9.71 -5.39 7.96
C LEU A 384 10.69 -4.40 8.62
N LEU A 385 10.28 -3.64 9.63
CA LEU A 385 11.15 -2.66 10.26
C LEU A 385 12.16 -3.34 11.22
N PRO A 386 13.45 -3.00 11.20
CA PRO A 386 14.47 -3.56 12.08
C PRO A 386 14.40 -2.94 13.49
N ASP A 387 15.35 -3.29 14.35
CA ASP A 387 15.51 -2.62 15.65
C ASP A 387 16.45 -1.40 15.57
N THR A 388 17.41 -1.42 14.63
CA THR A 388 18.38 -0.35 14.36
C THR A 388 18.53 -0.10 12.86
N ILE A 389 19.01 1.09 12.48
CA ILE A 389 19.53 1.41 11.15
C ILE A 389 21.05 1.41 11.20
N ALA A 390 21.69 0.59 10.37
CA ALA A 390 23.14 0.50 10.26
C ALA A 390 23.67 1.51 9.24
N LEU A 391 24.25 2.61 9.73
CA LEU A 391 24.83 3.65 8.89
C LEU A 391 26.16 3.18 8.30
N ARG A 392 26.33 3.39 7.00
CA ARG A 392 27.54 3.04 6.26
C ARG A 392 28.51 4.21 6.22
N ASP A 393 29.80 3.93 6.38
CA ASP A 393 30.86 4.91 6.18
C ASP A 393 31.15 5.06 4.68
N LEU A 394 30.70 6.18 4.10
CA LEU A 394 30.91 6.49 2.67
C LEU A 394 32.36 6.87 2.34
N LYS A 395 33.17 7.24 3.34
CA LYS A 395 34.55 7.69 3.15
C LYS A 395 35.56 6.55 3.24
N SER A 396 35.11 5.36 3.61
CA SER A 396 35.98 4.20 3.75
C SER A 396 36.58 3.79 2.40
N THR A 397 37.90 3.56 2.39
CA THR A 397 38.65 3.07 1.21
C THR A 397 38.83 1.55 1.22
N THR A 398 38.44 0.88 2.32
CA THR A 398 38.52 -0.57 2.47
C THR A 398 37.17 -1.19 2.07
N SER A 399 37.00 -1.47 0.77
CA SER A 399 35.85 -2.27 0.30
C SER A 399 36.31 -3.68 -0.05
N GLU A 400 36.32 -4.59 0.93
CA GLU A 400 36.20 -6.01 0.57
C GLU A 400 34.74 -6.24 0.11
N ASP A 401 34.58 -6.78 -1.10
CA ASP A 401 33.30 -7.14 -1.73
C ASP A 401 32.24 -6.02 -1.87
N LYS A 402 32.66 -4.78 -2.15
CA LYS A 402 31.76 -3.59 -2.29
C LYS A 402 30.88 -3.32 -1.06
N SER A 403 31.17 -3.94 0.08
CA SER A 403 30.44 -3.69 1.33
C SER A 403 31.11 -2.55 2.09
N LEU A 404 30.37 -1.47 2.32
CA LEU A 404 30.85 -0.37 3.16
C LEU A 404 30.78 -0.78 4.64
N PRO A 405 31.80 -0.48 5.46
CA PRO A 405 31.76 -0.79 6.88
C PRO A 405 30.64 0.00 7.58
N ILE A 406 30.13 -0.57 8.68
CA ILE A 406 29.15 0.12 9.53
C ILE A 406 29.90 1.17 10.34
N GLN A 407 29.50 2.43 10.19
CA GLN A 407 29.99 3.56 10.95
C GLN A 407 29.30 3.65 12.32
N ASP A 408 27.98 3.45 12.34
CA ASP A 408 27.14 3.60 13.52
C ASP A 408 25.84 2.79 13.37
N GLU A 409 25.18 2.49 14.49
CA GLU A 409 23.86 1.86 14.52
C GLU A 409 22.89 2.71 15.34
N ILE A 410 21.88 3.27 14.66
CA ILE A 410 20.91 4.15 15.30
C ILE A 410 19.64 3.35 15.64
N PRO A 411 19.16 3.34 16.88
CA PRO A 411 17.88 2.72 17.23
C PRO A 411 16.72 3.27 16.39
N MET A 412 15.84 2.39 15.90
CA MET A 412 14.69 2.82 15.09
C MET A 412 13.76 3.81 15.81
N ARG A 413 13.74 3.81 17.15
CA ARG A 413 13.01 4.79 17.97
C ARG A 413 13.47 6.23 17.75
N GLU A 414 14.74 6.42 17.42
CA GLU A 414 15.34 7.73 17.12
C GLU A 414 15.19 8.09 15.64
N MET A 415 14.61 7.19 14.83
CA MET A 415 14.41 7.36 13.39
C MET A 415 12.94 7.62 13.02
N ILE A 416 12.04 7.72 14.01
CA ILE A 416 10.59 7.94 13.82
C ILE A 416 10.18 9.36 14.22
N GLY A 417 9.11 9.86 13.61
CA GLY A 417 8.54 11.18 13.90
C GLY A 417 9.56 12.33 13.81
N LYS A 418 9.35 13.37 14.63
CA LYS A 418 10.18 14.59 14.63
C LYS A 418 11.64 14.33 14.97
N GLU A 419 11.94 13.32 15.81
CA GLU A 419 13.32 12.93 16.13
C GLU A 419 14.00 12.31 14.91
N GLY A 420 13.28 11.44 14.20
CA GLY A 420 13.73 10.87 12.93
C GLY A 420 14.08 11.93 11.88
N GLU A 421 13.29 12.98 11.75
CA GLU A 421 13.59 14.07 10.83
C GLU A 421 14.88 14.81 11.19
N LYS A 422 15.07 15.11 12.49
CA LYS A 422 16.30 15.76 12.98
C LYS A 422 17.51 14.88 12.71
N ASN A 423 17.39 13.57 12.88
CA ASN A 423 18.48 12.64 12.61
C ASN A 423 18.72 12.48 11.11
N LEU A 424 17.67 12.46 10.28
CA LEU A 424 17.80 12.46 8.83
C LEU A 424 18.56 13.68 8.32
N SER A 425 18.28 14.89 8.85
CA SER A 425 19.02 16.11 8.49
C SER A 425 20.50 16.04 8.84
N LYS A 426 20.88 15.34 9.93
CA LYS A 426 22.30 15.14 10.30
C LYS A 426 22.99 14.11 9.42
N ILE A 427 22.29 13.02 9.09
CA ILE A 427 22.83 11.91 8.27
C ILE A 427 22.94 12.34 6.80
N GLY A 428 21.96 13.08 6.30
CA GLY A 428 21.85 13.49 4.91
C GLY A 428 21.31 12.41 3.98
N MET A 429 20.83 12.84 2.82
CA MET A 429 20.14 12.00 1.84
C MET A 429 21.01 10.82 1.34
N GLU A 430 22.26 11.09 0.96
CA GLU A 430 23.15 10.09 0.35
C GLU A 430 23.52 8.97 1.32
N GLN A 431 24.01 9.32 2.52
CA GLN A 431 24.39 8.33 3.53
C GLN A 431 23.19 7.48 3.95
N MET A 432 22.01 8.08 4.12
CA MET A 432 20.81 7.33 4.49
C MET A 432 20.37 6.38 3.36
N LEU A 433 20.32 6.83 2.10
CA LEU A 433 19.95 5.99 0.95
C LEU A 433 20.90 4.79 0.79
N VAL A 434 22.22 5.04 0.85
CA VAL A 434 23.22 3.96 0.74
C VAL A 434 23.09 2.99 1.92
N SER A 435 22.91 3.49 3.13
CA SER A 435 22.75 2.66 4.34
C SER A 435 21.51 1.78 4.24
N MET A 436 20.37 2.36 3.85
CA MET A 436 19.13 1.62 3.64
C MET A 436 19.26 0.59 2.50
N GLY A 437 20.02 0.91 1.45
CA GLY A 437 20.29 0.00 0.34
C GLY A 437 21.09 -1.23 0.75
N HIS A 438 22.01 -1.07 1.71
CA HIS A 438 22.91 -2.10 2.24
C HIS A 438 22.37 -2.85 3.46
N GLN A 439 21.16 -2.53 3.93
CA GLN A 439 20.56 -3.20 5.08
C GLN A 439 19.32 -3.98 4.65
N SER A 440 19.29 -5.28 4.96
CA SER A 440 18.10 -6.12 4.78
C SER A 440 16.97 -5.66 5.71
N CYS A 441 15.73 -5.71 5.24
CA CYS A 441 14.58 -5.49 6.11
C CYS A 441 14.20 -6.77 6.86
N GLY A 442 13.35 -6.65 7.88
CA GLY A 442 12.79 -7.79 8.60
C GLY A 442 11.92 -8.68 7.71
N ALA A 443 11.81 -9.96 8.05
CA ALA A 443 10.89 -10.90 7.40
C ALA A 443 9.48 -10.83 8.02
N ALA A 444 8.45 -11.00 7.19
CA ALA A 444 7.06 -11.09 7.65
C ALA A 444 6.75 -12.48 8.23
N THR A 445 7.23 -12.75 9.45
CA THR A 445 7.04 -14.02 10.17
C THR A 445 6.51 -13.80 11.58
N LEU A 446 6.01 -14.87 12.22
CA LEU A 446 5.73 -14.85 13.66
C LEU A 446 7.00 -14.47 14.45
N TRP A 447 6.79 -13.91 15.64
CA TRP A 447 7.84 -13.48 16.57
C TRP A 447 8.89 -12.54 15.96
N ASN A 448 8.47 -11.65 15.06
CA ASN A 448 9.34 -10.68 14.41
C ASN A 448 8.77 -9.24 14.37
N PHE A 449 7.68 -8.95 15.09
CA PHE A 449 7.12 -7.59 15.19
C PHE A 449 7.98 -6.72 16.12
N PRO A 450 8.44 -5.53 15.72
CA PRO A 450 9.43 -4.77 16.48
C PRO A 450 8.92 -4.39 17.87
N SER A 451 9.67 -4.71 18.92
CA SER A 451 9.25 -4.45 20.30
C SER A 451 9.11 -2.96 20.60
N TRP A 452 9.82 -2.10 19.87
CA TRP A 452 9.69 -0.65 20.00
C TRP A 452 8.34 -0.10 19.51
N MET A 453 7.66 -0.79 18.59
CA MET A 453 6.32 -0.41 18.12
C MET A 453 5.20 -0.79 19.11
N ARG A 454 5.52 -1.54 20.17
CA ARG A 454 4.58 -1.85 21.26
C ARG A 454 4.47 -0.71 22.29
N ASN A 455 5.17 0.40 22.06
CA ASN A 455 5.16 1.61 22.86
C ASN A 455 5.39 2.83 21.96
N LEU A 456 4.49 3.03 21.00
CA LEU A 456 4.63 4.01 19.92
C LEU A 456 3.83 5.28 20.21
N VAL A 457 4.37 6.44 19.86
CA VAL A 457 3.61 7.72 19.80
C VAL A 457 2.89 7.75 18.45
N PRO A 458 1.54 7.66 18.40
CA PRO A 458 0.81 7.83 17.16
C PRO A 458 0.61 9.32 16.84
N HIS A 459 0.32 9.64 15.59
CA HIS A 459 0.06 11.00 15.14
C HIS A 459 -1.41 11.24 14.74
N ASP A 460 -1.84 12.49 14.90
CA ASP A 460 -3.00 13.04 14.20
C ASP A 460 -2.73 13.16 12.69
N ILE A 461 -3.79 13.47 11.91
CA ILE A 461 -3.72 13.52 10.44
C ILE A 461 -2.67 14.54 9.96
N ASP A 462 -2.48 15.63 10.71
CA ASP A 462 -1.52 16.68 10.37
C ASP A 462 -0.08 16.37 10.84
N GLY A 463 0.17 15.19 11.41
CA GLY A 463 1.49 14.76 11.88
C GLY A 463 1.84 15.20 13.30
N ASP A 464 0.90 15.81 14.04
CA ASP A 464 1.05 16.16 15.45
C ASP A 464 1.03 14.91 16.35
N ASP A 465 1.86 14.92 17.40
CA ASP A 465 1.98 13.82 18.35
C ASP A 465 0.73 13.71 19.23
N ARG A 466 0.22 12.50 19.41
CA ARG A 466 -0.82 12.20 20.40
C ARG A 466 -0.20 11.85 21.74
N LEU A 467 -0.90 12.23 22.82
CA LEU A 467 -0.46 11.96 24.20
C LEU A 467 -0.56 10.47 24.59
N ASP A 468 -1.57 9.77 24.07
CA ASP A 468 -1.80 8.36 24.37
C ASP A 468 -0.90 7.48 23.48
N LEU A 469 0.13 6.86 24.09
CA LEU A 469 0.98 5.85 23.45
C LEU A 469 0.17 4.60 23.12
N ILE A 470 0.55 3.87 22.07
CA ILE A 470 -0.14 2.65 21.63
C ILE A 470 0.79 1.43 21.57
N ASP A 471 0.22 0.25 21.79
CA ASP A 471 0.83 -1.02 21.40
C ASP A 471 0.33 -1.39 19.99
N MET A 472 1.15 -1.10 18.98
CA MET A 472 0.74 -1.27 17.58
C MET A 472 0.48 -2.73 17.22
N ALA A 473 1.21 -3.68 17.83
CA ALA A 473 0.99 -5.11 17.60
C ALA A 473 -0.38 -5.55 18.15
N ALA A 474 -0.74 -5.05 19.34
CA ALA A 474 -2.05 -5.32 19.92
C ALA A 474 -3.17 -4.66 19.10
N LEU A 475 -2.98 -3.40 18.68
CA LEU A 475 -3.96 -2.68 17.86
C LEU A 475 -4.18 -3.39 16.51
N ASP A 476 -3.12 -3.80 15.81
CA ASP A 476 -3.21 -4.58 14.57
C ASP A 476 -3.98 -5.88 14.78
N SER A 477 -3.69 -6.61 15.87
CA SER A 477 -4.32 -7.91 16.17
C SER A 477 -5.84 -7.82 16.41
N MET A 478 -6.37 -6.64 16.80
CA MET A 478 -7.82 -6.42 16.91
C MET A 478 -8.55 -6.51 15.57
N PHE A 479 -7.84 -6.29 14.47
CA PHE A 479 -8.38 -6.29 13.12
C PHE A 479 -8.14 -7.59 12.36
N TYR A 480 -7.49 -8.59 12.98
CA TYR A 480 -7.42 -9.94 12.44
C TYR A 480 -8.65 -10.74 12.90
N PRO A 481 -9.66 -10.98 12.04
CA PRO A 481 -10.56 -12.09 12.30
C PRO A 481 -9.70 -13.36 12.35
N SER A 482 -9.89 -14.16 13.41
CA SER A 482 -9.31 -15.48 13.61
C SER A 482 -9.45 -16.32 12.33
N GLY A 483 -8.39 -16.36 11.52
CA GLY A 483 -8.40 -17.03 10.21
C GLY A 483 -7.36 -16.55 9.18
N LEU A 484 -6.82 -15.33 9.28
CA LEU A 484 -5.73 -14.89 8.39
C LEU A 484 -4.35 -15.33 8.93
N LEU A 485 -4.14 -16.64 9.00
CA LEU A 485 -2.81 -17.22 9.07
C LEU A 485 -2.21 -17.17 7.66
N LEU A 486 -1.34 -16.18 7.43
CA LEU A 486 -0.24 -16.18 6.45
C LEU A 486 -0.42 -17.18 5.29
N HIS A 487 -1.41 -16.96 4.45
CA HIS A 487 -1.18 -17.09 3.02
C HIS A 487 -1.23 -15.66 2.54
N ILE A 488 -0.06 -15.07 2.37
CA ILE A 488 0.09 -13.93 1.48
C ILE A 488 -0.30 -14.46 0.11
N VAL A 489 -1.60 -14.55 -0.15
CA VAL A 489 -2.14 -14.62 -1.49
C VAL A 489 -1.98 -13.20 -2.02
N PHE A 490 -0.73 -12.90 -2.39
CA PHE A 490 -0.42 -12.02 -3.48
C PHE A 490 -1.34 -12.40 -4.63
N ILE A 491 -2.42 -11.66 -4.79
CA ILE A 491 -2.56 -10.80 -5.94
C ILE A 491 -3.05 -9.48 -5.34
N LEU A 492 -2.10 -8.69 -4.81
CA LEU A 492 -1.99 -7.27 -5.18
C LEU A 492 -2.75 -7.10 -6.48
N TYR A 493 -3.81 -6.31 -6.57
CA TYR A 493 -4.52 -6.13 -7.83
C TYR A 493 -3.51 -5.77 -8.93
N ILE A 494 -3.00 -6.78 -9.63
CA ILE A 494 -2.14 -6.55 -10.77
C ILE A 494 -3.09 -6.34 -11.91
#